data_AF-A0A958CN66-F1
#
_entry.id   AF-A0A958CN66-F1
#
_cell.length_a   1.000
_cell.length_b   1.000
_cell.length_c   1.000
_cell.angle_alpha   90.00
_cell.angle_beta   90.00
_cell.angle_gamma   90.00
#
_symmetry.space_group_name_H-M   'P 1'
#
loop_
_entity.id
_entity.type
_entity.pdbx_description
1 polymer ?
#
loop_
_entity_poly.entity_id
_entity_poly.type
_entity_poly.pdbx_seq_one_letter_code
_entity_poly.pdbx_strand_id
1 'polypeptide(L)'
;MKRSNMPATSTQPPSVPFDQAEARETRPFLGIVTIVLVALTILSFSSNPDLRIMPAAALFIALMLAHGALYWLLLRLPATLPWHVGYLVVQTALAAAIALLAGNVAVDFGLFAALIGLAVGMFRNRLAAAAAVITLLAISLLVLLQTADNLSLPWWLFSAIPMTAFVVVYVVLYTRQAEAKAEAQRLFRELETAHLQLAEYAAQVEDLTLIAERQRMARELHDTLAQGLAGLILQLEAARSQLEAGRIVRSGEIIDQALLRARATLGEARQAIGDLRSTERTVKAHLTSIYNKFGVDSRAAAVAVAAQRGLLPSE
;
A
#
# COMPACT_ATOMS: atom_id res chain seq x y z
N MET A 1 41.91 10.88 8.09
CA MET A 1 40.87 11.38 7.16
C MET A 1 40.86 10.53 5.89
N LYS A 2 39.86 9.64 5.74
CA LYS A 2 39.35 9.19 4.43
C LYS A 2 38.07 8.38 4.68
N ARG A 3 36.91 9.03 4.57
CA ARG A 3 35.60 8.38 4.57
C ARG A 3 35.36 7.79 3.18
N SER A 4 35.14 6.49 3.12
CA SER A 4 34.72 5.77 1.92
C SER A 4 33.21 5.91 1.78
N ASN A 5 32.76 6.65 0.75
CA ASN A 5 31.35 6.71 0.35
C ASN A 5 30.99 5.41 -0.39
N MET A 6 30.01 4.68 0.12
CA MET A 6 29.24 3.72 -0.69
C MET A 6 27.92 4.38 -1.13
N PRO A 7 27.45 4.16 -2.36
CA PRO A 7 26.15 4.66 -2.81
C PRO A 7 25.03 3.75 -2.29
N ALA A 8 24.01 4.34 -1.68
CA ALA A 8 22.76 3.67 -1.37
C ALA A 8 21.99 3.41 -2.67
N THR A 9 21.94 2.16 -3.11
CA THR A 9 21.02 1.72 -4.18
C THR A 9 19.61 1.64 -3.60
N SER A 10 18.89 2.77 -3.66
CA SER A 10 17.45 2.82 -3.45
C SER A 10 16.75 2.15 -4.64
N THR A 11 16.48 0.85 -4.57
CA THR A 11 15.54 0.20 -5.49
C THR A 11 14.11 0.51 -5.03
N GLN A 12 13.72 1.78 -5.19
CA GLN A 12 12.32 2.16 -5.16
C GLN A 12 11.68 1.53 -6.41
N PRO A 13 10.64 0.67 -6.30
CA PRO A 13 9.93 0.23 -7.49
C PRO A 13 9.40 1.47 -8.23
N PRO A 14 9.36 1.47 -9.57
CA PRO A 14 8.96 2.64 -10.33
C PRO A 14 7.60 3.11 -9.83
N SER A 15 7.56 4.33 -9.29
CA SER A 15 6.31 5.01 -8.96
C SER A 15 5.53 5.11 -10.26
N VAL A 16 4.51 4.26 -10.41
CA VAL A 16 3.58 4.38 -11.54
C VAL A 16 3.04 5.81 -11.47
N PRO A 17 3.24 6.64 -12.51
CA PRO A 17 2.71 7.99 -12.51
C PRO A 17 1.22 7.90 -12.20
N PHE A 18 0.74 8.69 -11.24
CA PHE A 18 -0.64 8.69 -10.72
C PHE A 18 -1.69 8.66 -11.86
N ASP A 19 -1.36 9.27 -12.99
CA ASP A 19 -2.10 9.35 -14.25
C ASP A 19 -2.36 7.99 -14.95
N GLN A 20 -1.43 7.03 -14.88
CA GLN A 20 -1.57 5.71 -15.54
C GLN A 20 -2.49 4.74 -14.77
N ALA A 21 -2.64 4.94 -13.46
CA ALA A 21 -3.52 4.13 -12.63
C ALA A 21 -5.00 4.50 -12.82
N GLU A 22 -5.32 5.81 -12.83
CA GLU A 22 -6.68 6.32 -13.12
C GLU A 22 -7.14 5.99 -14.54
N ALA A 23 -6.25 6.08 -15.52
CA ALA A 23 -6.55 5.72 -16.92
C ALA A 23 -6.85 4.22 -17.12
N ARG A 24 -6.40 3.34 -16.21
CA ARG A 24 -6.63 1.89 -16.30
C ARG A 24 -7.95 1.47 -15.65
N GLU A 25 -8.39 2.16 -14.61
CA GLU A 25 -9.70 1.93 -13.96
C GLU A 25 -10.88 2.50 -14.76
N THR A 26 -10.68 3.53 -15.59
CA THR A 26 -11.75 4.19 -16.38
C THR A 26 -12.07 3.53 -17.72
N ARG A 27 -11.15 2.76 -18.31
CA ARG A 27 -11.34 2.01 -19.58
C ARG A 27 -12.53 1.03 -19.60
N PRO A 28 -12.78 0.18 -18.58
CA PRO A 28 -13.92 -0.72 -18.61
C PRO A 28 -15.25 0.02 -18.61
N PHE A 29 -15.35 1.16 -17.92
CA PHE A 29 -16.53 2.02 -17.94
C PHE A 29 -16.79 2.58 -19.35
N LEU A 30 -15.76 3.11 -20.02
CA LEU A 30 -15.88 3.57 -21.41
C LEU A 30 -16.27 2.44 -22.36
N GLY A 31 -15.74 1.23 -22.16
CA GLY A 31 -16.14 0.04 -22.90
C GLY A 31 -17.64 -0.24 -22.76
N ILE A 32 -18.17 -0.24 -21.53
CA ILE A 32 -19.61 -0.42 -21.27
C ILE A 32 -20.43 0.67 -21.95
N VAL A 33 -20.05 1.94 -21.82
CA VAL A 33 -20.75 3.06 -22.46
C VAL A 33 -20.79 2.88 -23.98
N THR A 34 -19.68 2.48 -24.61
CA THR A 34 -19.66 2.22 -26.06
C THR A 34 -20.59 1.08 -26.47
N ILE A 35 -20.64 -0.01 -25.70
CA ILE A 35 -21.56 -1.13 -25.95
C ILE A 35 -23.01 -0.68 -25.84
N VAL A 36 -23.33 0.12 -24.80
CA VAL A 36 -24.67 0.67 -24.62
C VAL A 36 -25.05 1.60 -25.77
N LEU A 37 -24.17 2.49 -26.21
CA LEU A 37 -24.44 3.38 -27.35
C LEU A 37 -24.66 2.62 -28.65
N VAL A 38 -23.91 1.54 -28.90
CA VAL A 38 -24.13 0.65 -30.05
C VAL A 38 -25.50 -0.03 -29.94
N ALA A 39 -25.86 -0.54 -28.77
CA ALA A 39 -27.18 -1.16 -28.55
C ALA A 39 -28.33 -0.15 -28.76
N LEU A 40 -28.21 1.07 -28.24
CA LEU A 40 -29.19 2.14 -28.46
C LEU A 40 -29.29 2.55 -29.93
N THR A 41 -28.17 2.54 -30.65
CA THR A 41 -28.15 2.81 -32.10
C THR A 41 -28.96 1.75 -32.84
N ILE A 42 -28.70 0.45 -32.58
CA ILE A 42 -29.43 -0.66 -33.19
C ILE A 42 -30.93 -0.55 -32.88
N LEU A 43 -31.28 -0.27 -31.62
CA LEU A 43 -32.66 -0.11 -31.18
C LEU A 43 -33.38 1.04 -31.89
N SER A 44 -32.67 2.15 -32.16
CA SER A 44 -33.22 3.32 -32.85
C SER A 44 -33.59 2.98 -34.30
N PHE A 45 -32.70 2.29 -35.03
CA PHE A 45 -32.98 1.84 -36.41
C PHE A 45 -34.08 0.77 -36.48
N SER A 46 -34.23 -0.08 -35.45
CA SER A 46 -35.28 -1.08 -35.42
C SER A 46 -36.67 -0.47 -35.15
N SER A 47 -36.74 0.54 -34.28
CA SER A 47 -38.00 1.10 -33.78
C SER A 47 -38.58 2.21 -34.64
N ASN A 48 -37.74 3.02 -35.30
CA ASN A 48 -38.18 4.16 -36.06
C ASN A 48 -37.78 4.04 -37.55
N PRO A 49 -38.76 3.75 -38.45
CA PRO A 49 -38.50 3.58 -39.89
C PRO A 49 -37.93 4.83 -40.58
N ASP A 50 -38.23 6.03 -40.08
CA ASP A 50 -37.80 7.28 -40.72
C ASP A 50 -36.28 7.51 -40.61
N LEU A 51 -35.62 6.89 -39.63
CA LEU A 51 -34.15 6.88 -39.53
C LEU A 51 -33.49 6.03 -40.60
N ARG A 52 -34.22 5.14 -41.29
CA ARG A 52 -33.65 4.30 -42.35
C ARG A 52 -33.43 5.06 -43.66
N ILE A 53 -33.96 6.27 -43.77
CA ILE A 53 -33.72 7.15 -44.90
C ILE A 53 -32.25 7.65 -44.83
N MET A 54 -31.54 7.56 -45.96
CA MET A 54 -30.09 7.76 -46.04
C MET A 54 -29.52 9.01 -45.32
N PRO A 55 -30.09 10.23 -45.46
CA PRO A 55 -29.56 11.40 -44.77
C PRO A 55 -29.83 11.41 -43.27
N ALA A 56 -30.99 10.90 -42.82
CA ALA A 56 -31.34 10.80 -41.40
C ALA A 56 -30.45 9.77 -40.69
N ALA A 57 -30.21 8.62 -41.33
CA ALA A 57 -29.29 7.59 -40.86
C ALA A 57 -27.88 8.13 -40.64
N ALA A 58 -27.34 8.85 -41.64
CA ALA A 58 -25.99 9.40 -41.59
C ALA A 58 -25.84 10.45 -40.47
N LEU A 59 -26.82 11.35 -40.33
CA LEU A 59 -26.83 12.35 -39.27
C LEU A 59 -26.89 11.70 -37.89
N PHE A 60 -27.78 10.72 -37.69
CA PHE A 60 -27.94 10.03 -36.41
C PHE A 60 -26.67 9.29 -35.98
N ILE A 61 -26.03 8.55 -36.89
CA ILE A 61 -24.76 7.87 -36.63
C ILE A 61 -23.67 8.89 -36.30
N ALA A 62 -23.57 9.99 -37.04
CA ALA A 62 -22.60 11.05 -36.76
C ALA A 62 -22.79 11.66 -35.37
N LEU A 63 -24.02 11.90 -34.94
CA LEU A 63 -24.33 12.40 -33.60
C LEU A 63 -24.00 11.37 -32.50
N MET A 64 -24.33 10.09 -32.70
CA MET A 64 -23.96 9.01 -31.76
C MET A 64 -22.44 8.86 -31.63
N LEU A 65 -21.72 8.93 -32.74
CA LEU A 65 -20.25 8.92 -32.73
C LEU A 65 -19.68 10.15 -32.03
N ALA A 66 -20.24 11.34 -32.27
CA ALA A 66 -19.82 12.56 -31.58
C ALA A 66 -20.06 12.46 -30.07
N HIS A 67 -21.22 11.96 -29.65
CA HIS A 67 -21.57 11.76 -28.25
C HIS A 67 -20.63 10.74 -27.57
N GLY A 68 -20.33 9.62 -28.23
CA GLY A 68 -19.39 8.62 -27.74
C GLY A 68 -17.93 9.10 -27.72
N ALA A 69 -17.50 9.84 -28.75
CA ALA A 69 -16.16 10.42 -28.82
C ALA A 69 -15.94 11.48 -27.73
N LEU A 70 -16.98 12.24 -27.39
CA LEU A 70 -16.91 13.24 -26.33
C LEU A 70 -16.72 12.58 -24.95
N TYR A 71 -17.32 11.41 -24.68
CA TYR A 71 -16.99 10.61 -23.48
C TYR A 71 -15.51 10.22 -23.38
N TRP A 72 -14.85 9.95 -24.51
CA TRP A 72 -13.40 9.71 -24.54
C TRP A 72 -12.58 10.98 -24.34
N LEU A 73 -13.08 12.13 -24.80
CA LEU A 73 -12.42 13.42 -24.63
C LEU A 73 -12.48 13.91 -23.18
N LEU A 74 -13.47 13.48 -22.40
CA LEU A 74 -13.60 13.78 -20.97
C LEU A 74 -12.31 13.46 -20.19
N LEU A 75 -11.62 12.37 -20.55
CA LEU A 75 -10.36 11.96 -19.93
C LEU A 75 -9.20 12.94 -20.17
N ARG A 76 -9.32 13.86 -21.12
CA ARG A 76 -8.28 14.82 -21.50
C ARG A 76 -8.60 16.25 -21.05
N LEU A 77 -9.80 16.49 -20.53
CA LEU A 77 -10.23 17.83 -20.15
C LEU A 77 -9.67 18.22 -18.78
N PRO A 78 -9.26 19.49 -18.59
CA PRO A 78 -8.80 19.96 -17.30
C PRO A 78 -9.93 19.93 -16.28
N ALA A 79 -9.62 19.48 -15.06
CA ALA A 79 -10.59 19.29 -13.97
C ALA A 79 -11.08 20.61 -13.33
N THR A 80 -11.58 21.54 -14.14
CA THR A 80 -12.04 22.86 -13.71
C THR A 80 -13.55 23.01 -13.95
N LEU A 81 -14.23 23.72 -13.06
CA LEU A 81 -15.68 23.88 -13.10
C LEU A 81 -16.26 24.38 -14.45
N PRO A 82 -15.71 25.39 -15.15
CA PRO A 82 -16.30 25.86 -16.41
C PRO A 82 -16.22 24.82 -17.54
N TRP A 83 -15.12 24.05 -17.62
CA TRP A 83 -14.96 23.00 -18.63
C TRP A 83 -15.93 21.84 -18.40
N HIS A 84 -16.15 21.46 -17.15
CA HIS A 84 -17.13 20.47 -16.74
C HIS A 84 -18.57 20.87 -17.08
N VAL A 85 -18.95 22.11 -16.79
CA VAL A 85 -20.28 22.64 -17.14
C VAL A 85 -20.44 22.72 -18.66
N GLY A 86 -19.44 23.24 -19.38
CA GLY A 86 -19.46 23.31 -20.84
C GLY A 86 -19.58 21.92 -21.48
N TYR A 87 -18.83 20.94 -20.98
CA TYR A 87 -18.95 19.55 -21.40
C TYR A 87 -20.37 19.01 -21.21
N LEU A 88 -20.95 19.17 -20.00
CA LEU A 88 -22.31 18.70 -19.71
C LEU A 88 -23.33 19.35 -20.63
N VAL A 89 -23.21 20.65 -20.90
CA VAL A 89 -24.11 21.37 -21.82
C VAL A 89 -24.02 20.80 -23.24
N VAL A 90 -22.82 20.61 -23.78
CA VAL A 90 -22.65 20.02 -25.13
C VAL A 90 -23.17 18.58 -25.16
N GLN A 91 -22.85 17.77 -24.16
CA GLN A 91 -23.29 16.38 -24.08
C GLN A 91 -24.81 16.26 -23.97
N THR A 92 -25.45 17.15 -23.21
CA THR A 92 -26.92 17.24 -23.07
C THR A 92 -27.58 17.67 -24.36
N ALA A 93 -27.00 18.65 -25.07
CA ALA A 93 -27.51 19.09 -26.37
C ALA A 93 -27.44 17.97 -27.42
N LEU A 94 -26.33 17.22 -27.46
CA LEU A 94 -26.18 16.04 -28.31
C LEU A 94 -27.19 14.95 -27.94
N ALA A 95 -27.33 14.63 -26.65
CA ALA A 95 -28.29 13.61 -26.19
C ALA A 95 -29.74 13.97 -26.55
N ALA A 96 -30.13 15.24 -26.35
CA ALA A 96 -31.45 15.72 -26.70
C ALA A 96 -31.70 15.63 -28.22
N ALA A 97 -30.73 16.05 -29.05
CA ALA A 97 -30.84 15.94 -30.50
C ALA A 97 -30.99 14.48 -30.96
N ILE A 98 -30.18 13.56 -30.40
CA ILE A 98 -30.25 12.13 -30.69
C ILE A 98 -31.60 11.55 -30.26
N ALA A 99 -32.09 11.88 -29.07
CA ALA A 99 -33.36 11.40 -28.55
C ALA A 99 -34.56 11.93 -29.38
N LEU A 100 -34.52 13.20 -29.81
CA LEU A 100 -35.51 13.77 -30.72
C LEU A 100 -35.55 13.04 -32.07
N LEU A 101 -34.39 12.73 -32.65
CA LEU A 101 -34.28 11.96 -33.90
C LEU A 101 -34.75 10.52 -33.72
N ALA A 102 -34.38 9.87 -32.61
CA ALA A 102 -34.73 8.49 -32.33
C ALA A 102 -36.24 8.30 -32.16
N GLY A 103 -36.91 9.24 -31.48
CA GLY A 103 -38.34 9.16 -31.18
C GLY A 103 -38.71 7.97 -30.29
N ASN A 104 -37.77 7.50 -29.46
CA ASN A 104 -37.94 6.29 -28.66
C ASN A 104 -37.57 6.55 -27.19
N VAL A 105 -38.50 6.24 -26.28
CA VAL A 105 -38.35 6.43 -24.83
C VAL A 105 -37.12 5.70 -24.27
N ALA A 106 -36.81 4.50 -24.76
CA ALA A 106 -35.66 3.74 -24.27
C ALA A 106 -34.33 4.42 -24.58
N VAL A 107 -34.24 5.13 -25.72
CA VAL A 107 -33.05 5.87 -26.13
C VAL A 107 -32.90 7.13 -25.27
N ASP A 108 -33.99 7.85 -25.03
CA ASP A 108 -34.03 8.98 -24.10
C ASP A 108 -33.56 8.56 -22.70
N PHE A 109 -34.18 7.52 -22.13
CA PHE A 109 -33.81 6.97 -20.82
C PHE A 109 -32.34 6.58 -20.76
N GLY A 110 -31.83 5.85 -21.76
CA GLY A 110 -30.44 5.39 -21.77
C GLY A 110 -29.42 6.53 -21.78
N LEU A 111 -29.66 7.56 -22.61
CA LEU A 111 -28.75 8.71 -22.72
C LEU A 111 -28.80 9.59 -21.47
N PHE A 112 -30.00 9.94 -21.00
CA PHE A 112 -30.14 10.82 -19.83
C PHE A 112 -29.75 10.12 -18.52
N ALA A 113 -29.92 8.80 -18.37
CA ALA A 113 -29.37 8.04 -17.24
C ALA A 113 -27.85 8.19 -17.13
N ALA A 114 -27.15 8.06 -18.26
CA ALA A 114 -25.68 8.20 -18.30
C ALA A 114 -25.24 9.64 -17.97
N LEU A 115 -25.99 10.66 -18.42
CA LEU A 115 -25.72 12.06 -18.08
C LEU A 115 -25.99 12.40 -16.62
N ILE A 116 -27.04 11.84 -16.03
CA ILE A 116 -27.33 11.97 -14.59
C ILE A 116 -26.17 11.41 -13.78
N GLY A 117 -25.69 10.22 -14.13
CA GLY A 117 -24.55 9.61 -13.46
C GLY A 117 -23.29 10.48 -13.55
N LEU A 118 -23.04 11.04 -14.73
CA LEU A 118 -21.91 11.94 -14.95
C LEU A 118 -22.04 13.25 -14.15
N ALA A 119 -23.23 13.88 -14.13
CA ALA A 119 -23.47 15.10 -13.39
C ALA A 119 -23.27 14.89 -11.87
N VAL A 120 -23.78 13.78 -11.33
CA VAL A 120 -23.62 13.44 -9.90
C VAL A 120 -22.15 13.18 -9.55
N GLY A 121 -21.40 12.50 -10.41
CA GLY A 121 -19.98 12.25 -10.19
C GLY A 121 -19.10 13.51 -10.30
N MET A 122 -19.52 14.48 -11.10
CA MET A 122 -18.72 15.68 -11.43
C MET A 122 -18.90 16.82 -10.43
N PHE A 123 -20.11 17.00 -9.88
CA PHE A 123 -20.41 18.10 -8.94
C PHE A 123 -20.15 17.70 -7.49
N ARG A 124 -19.14 18.31 -6.87
CA ARG A 124 -18.83 18.12 -5.44
C ARG A 124 -19.92 18.68 -4.50
N ASN A 125 -20.68 19.69 -4.94
CA ASN A 125 -21.78 20.27 -4.17
C ASN A 125 -23.09 19.53 -4.48
N ARG A 126 -23.74 18.99 -3.44
CA ARG A 126 -25.03 18.27 -3.54
C ARG A 126 -26.14 19.11 -4.16
N LEU A 127 -26.18 20.41 -3.90
CA LEU A 127 -27.19 21.31 -4.48
C LEU A 127 -26.97 21.52 -5.98
N ALA A 128 -25.71 21.66 -6.41
CA ALA A 128 -25.38 21.79 -7.83
C ALA A 128 -25.67 20.49 -8.58
N ALA A 129 -25.34 19.34 -7.99
CA ALA A 129 -25.67 18.03 -8.53
C ALA A 129 -27.20 17.85 -8.65
N ALA A 130 -27.96 18.19 -7.60
CA ALA A 130 -29.43 18.11 -7.63
C ALA A 130 -30.03 19.04 -8.70
N ALA A 131 -29.54 20.28 -8.80
CA ALA A 131 -29.97 21.21 -9.85
C ALA A 131 -29.67 20.64 -11.25
N ALA A 132 -28.48 20.09 -11.48
CA ALA A 132 -28.12 19.45 -12.74
C ALA A 132 -29.04 18.27 -13.08
N VAL A 133 -29.32 17.38 -12.12
CA VAL A 133 -30.24 16.25 -12.30
C VAL A 133 -31.65 16.72 -12.65
N ILE A 134 -32.16 17.73 -11.94
CA ILE A 134 -33.48 18.32 -12.22
C ILE A 134 -33.52 18.91 -13.62
N THR A 135 -32.48 19.64 -14.04
CA THR A 135 -32.41 20.19 -15.40
C THR A 135 -32.35 19.11 -16.47
N LEU A 136 -31.60 18.02 -16.24
CA LEU A 136 -31.53 16.89 -17.17
C LEU A 136 -32.88 16.17 -17.29
N LEU A 137 -33.58 15.95 -16.17
CA LEU A 137 -34.92 15.36 -16.17
C LEU A 137 -35.94 16.26 -16.87
N ALA A 138 -35.85 17.58 -16.68
CA ALA A 138 -36.73 18.54 -17.36
C ALA A 138 -36.51 18.54 -18.87
N ILE A 139 -35.25 18.46 -19.33
CA ILE A 139 -34.92 18.38 -20.75
C ILE A 139 -35.37 17.03 -21.34
N SER A 140 -35.12 15.91 -20.66
CA SER A 140 -35.62 14.58 -21.05
C SER A 140 -37.15 14.57 -21.18
N LEU A 141 -37.86 15.14 -20.20
CA LEU A 141 -39.32 15.27 -20.27
C LEU A 141 -39.76 16.15 -21.44
N LEU A 142 -39.08 17.27 -21.70
CA LEU A 142 -39.41 18.13 -22.84
C LEU A 142 -39.21 17.41 -24.17
N VAL A 143 -38.10 16.66 -24.32
CA VAL A 143 -37.84 15.83 -25.50
C VAL A 143 -38.92 14.78 -25.67
N LEU A 144 -39.26 14.08 -24.58
CA LEU A 144 -40.34 13.09 -24.57
C LEU A 144 -41.64 13.71 -25.07
N LEU A 145 -42.06 14.86 -24.54
CA LEU A 145 -43.33 15.51 -24.94
C LEU A 145 -43.40 15.87 -26.43
N GLN A 146 -42.25 16.02 -27.11
CA GLN A 146 -42.19 16.30 -28.55
C GLN A 146 -42.23 15.03 -29.41
N THR A 147 -41.81 13.89 -28.87
CA THR A 147 -41.66 12.64 -29.63
C THR A 147 -42.62 11.53 -29.24
N ALA A 148 -43.19 11.60 -28.04
CA ALA A 148 -43.90 10.51 -27.40
C ALA A 148 -45.32 10.32 -27.94
N ASP A 149 -45.71 9.05 -28.03
CA ASP A 149 -47.11 8.66 -28.05
C ASP A 149 -47.73 8.77 -26.64
N ASN A 150 -49.06 8.76 -26.55
CA ASN A 150 -49.78 8.93 -25.28
C ASN A 150 -49.42 7.88 -24.21
N LEU A 151 -48.87 6.73 -24.62
CA LEU A 151 -48.49 5.62 -23.73
C LEU A 151 -47.11 5.82 -23.08
N SER A 152 -46.25 6.63 -23.68
CA SER A 152 -44.88 6.85 -23.23
C SER A 152 -44.76 7.75 -22.01
N LEU A 153 -45.65 8.74 -21.83
CA LEU A 153 -45.63 9.66 -20.69
C LEU A 153 -45.87 8.95 -19.34
N PRO A 154 -46.89 8.08 -19.18
CA PRO A 154 -47.06 7.31 -17.95
C PRO A 154 -45.85 6.42 -17.63
N TRP A 155 -45.25 5.79 -18.64
CA TRP A 155 -44.06 4.96 -18.47
C TRP A 155 -42.88 5.79 -17.97
N TRP A 156 -42.66 6.96 -18.56
CA TRP A 156 -41.60 7.87 -18.14
C TRP A 156 -41.78 8.32 -16.68
N LEU A 157 -42.99 8.76 -16.31
CA LEU A 157 -43.30 9.21 -14.95
C LEU A 157 -43.07 8.11 -13.91
N PHE A 158 -43.44 6.88 -14.25
CA PHE A 158 -43.23 5.72 -13.38
C PHE A 158 -41.74 5.36 -13.23
N SER A 159 -40.96 5.44 -14.31
CA SER A 159 -39.56 4.98 -14.32
C SER A 159 -38.52 6.04 -13.97
N ALA A 160 -38.81 7.34 -14.12
CA ALA A 160 -37.82 8.41 -13.92
C ALA A 160 -37.23 8.45 -12.50
N ILE A 161 -38.08 8.31 -11.48
CA ILE A 161 -37.66 8.32 -10.06
C ILE A 161 -36.78 7.09 -9.73
N PRO A 162 -37.22 5.84 -9.95
CA PRO A 162 -36.40 4.68 -9.62
C PRO A 162 -35.12 4.62 -10.44
N MET A 163 -35.15 5.02 -11.72
CA MET A 163 -33.92 5.13 -12.53
C MET A 163 -32.95 6.13 -11.92
N THR A 164 -33.40 7.35 -11.64
CA THR A 164 -32.54 8.40 -11.07
C THR A 164 -31.99 7.98 -9.71
N ALA A 165 -32.83 7.41 -8.84
CA ALA A 165 -32.40 6.89 -7.56
C ALA A 165 -31.35 5.79 -7.72
N PHE A 166 -31.57 4.84 -8.62
CA PHE A 166 -30.62 3.77 -8.91
C PHE A 166 -29.28 4.32 -9.40
N VAL A 167 -29.28 5.23 -10.37
CA VAL A 167 -28.06 5.85 -10.91
C VAL A 167 -27.32 6.63 -9.83
N VAL A 168 -28.01 7.46 -9.05
CA VAL A 168 -27.42 8.25 -7.97
C VAL A 168 -26.81 7.34 -6.90
N VAL A 169 -27.55 6.33 -6.45
CA VAL A 169 -27.06 5.35 -5.46
C VAL A 169 -25.85 4.60 -6.00
N TYR A 170 -25.92 4.14 -7.25
CA TYR A 170 -24.81 3.43 -7.88
C TYR A 170 -23.55 4.30 -7.95
N VAL A 171 -23.66 5.55 -8.40
CA VAL A 171 -22.52 6.48 -8.48
C VAL A 171 -21.97 6.78 -7.09
N VAL A 172 -22.81 7.07 -6.09
CA VAL A 172 -22.36 7.36 -4.73
C VAL A 172 -21.69 6.16 -4.07
N LEU A 173 -22.22 4.95 -4.27
CA LEU A 173 -21.60 3.73 -3.75
C LEU A 173 -20.27 3.45 -4.44
N TYR A 174 -20.22 3.62 -5.76
CA TYR A 174 -19.00 3.43 -6.54
C TYR A 174 -17.90 4.41 -6.11
N THR A 175 -18.21 5.71 -5.95
CA THR A 175 -17.22 6.70 -5.50
C THR A 175 -16.74 6.39 -4.08
N ARG A 176 -17.65 6.04 -3.17
CA ARG A 176 -17.28 5.63 -1.80
C ARG A 176 -16.41 4.39 -1.78
N GLN A 177 -16.70 3.41 -2.62
CA GLN A 177 -15.92 2.18 -2.71
C GLN A 177 -14.51 2.46 -3.28
N ALA A 178 -14.41 3.34 -4.28
CA ALA A 178 -13.14 3.78 -4.83
C ALA A 178 -12.28 4.51 -3.79
N GLU A 179 -12.88 5.44 -3.03
CA GLU A 179 -12.23 6.15 -1.93
C GLU A 179 -11.75 5.19 -0.84
N ALA A 180 -12.62 4.29 -0.38
CA ALA A 180 -12.29 3.31 0.67
C ALA A 180 -11.15 2.37 0.24
N LYS A 181 -11.14 1.94 -1.04
CA LYS A 181 -10.07 1.12 -1.60
C LYS A 181 -8.74 1.89 -1.67
N ALA A 182 -8.77 3.16 -2.07
CA ALA A 182 -7.59 4.01 -2.10
C ALA A 182 -7.01 4.24 -0.70
N GLU A 183 -7.87 4.45 0.30
CA GLU A 183 -7.47 4.60 1.70
C GLU A 183 -6.87 3.29 2.26
N ALA A 184 -7.51 2.15 2.01
CA ALA A 184 -7.00 0.85 2.42
C ALA A 184 -5.61 0.56 1.83
N GLN A 185 -5.39 0.89 0.55
CA GLN A 185 -4.08 0.76 -0.09
C GLN A 185 -3.04 1.69 0.52
N ARG A 186 -3.43 2.90 0.91
CA ARG A 186 -2.55 3.85 1.59
C ARG A 186 -2.13 3.31 2.97
N LEU A 187 -3.09 2.86 3.78
CA LEU A 187 -2.84 2.31 5.11
C LEU A 187 -1.95 1.06 5.03
N PHE A 188 -2.15 0.19 4.04
CA PHE A 188 -1.30 -0.97 3.82
C PHE A 188 0.16 -0.57 3.56
N ARG A 189 0.40 0.46 2.73
CA ARG A 189 1.76 0.98 2.49
C ARG A 189 2.36 1.59 3.76
N GLU A 190 1.58 2.36 4.52
CA GLU A 190 2.04 2.92 5.80
C GLU A 190 2.45 1.81 6.78
N LEU A 191 1.64 0.75 6.90
CA LEU A 191 1.95 -0.42 7.71
C LEU A 191 3.22 -1.15 7.26
N GLU A 192 3.38 -1.38 5.95
CA GLU A 192 4.58 -1.99 5.38
C GLU A 192 5.84 -1.17 5.72
N THR A 193 5.78 0.16 5.58
CA THR A 193 6.90 1.02 5.94
C THR A 193 7.22 0.99 7.44
N ALA A 194 6.22 0.96 8.31
CA ALA A 194 6.40 0.86 9.74
C ALA A 194 7.03 -0.49 10.14
N HIS A 195 6.62 -1.59 9.52
CA HIS A 195 7.23 -2.91 9.75
C HIS A 195 8.70 -2.95 9.35
N LEU A 196 9.06 -2.35 8.21
CA LEU A 196 10.46 -2.26 7.77
C LEU A 196 11.31 -1.45 8.76
N GLN A 197 10.79 -0.31 9.24
CA GLN A 197 11.47 0.50 10.25
C GLN A 197 11.64 -0.24 11.57
N LEU A 198 10.61 -0.94 12.04
CA LEU A 198 10.68 -1.73 13.27
C LEU A 198 11.73 -2.84 13.15
N ALA A 199 11.78 -3.52 12.00
CA ALA A 199 12.80 -4.54 11.74
C ALA A 199 14.21 -3.97 11.75
N GLU A 200 14.41 -2.77 11.19
CA GLU A 200 15.69 -2.06 11.23
C GLU A 200 16.08 -1.68 12.66
N TYR A 201 15.17 -1.08 13.44
CA TYR A 201 15.43 -0.74 14.84
C TYR A 201 15.73 -1.97 15.70
N ALA A 202 15.01 -3.07 15.49
CA ALA A 202 15.25 -4.32 16.19
C ALA A 202 16.67 -4.86 15.90
N ALA A 203 17.13 -4.79 14.64
CA ALA A 203 18.48 -5.17 14.27
C ALA A 203 19.54 -4.25 14.92
N GLN A 204 19.30 -2.93 14.95
CA GLN A 204 20.20 -1.99 15.61
C GLN A 204 20.30 -2.23 17.13
N VAL A 205 19.17 -2.49 17.80
CA VAL A 205 19.14 -2.82 19.23
C VAL A 205 19.89 -4.12 19.50
N GLU A 206 19.73 -5.13 18.65
CA GLU A 206 20.47 -6.39 18.77
C GLU A 206 21.99 -6.17 18.67
N ASP A 207 22.46 -5.43 17.67
CA ASP A 207 23.88 -5.10 17.49
C ASP A 207 24.45 -4.32 18.69
N LEU A 208 23.71 -3.31 19.17
CA LEU A 208 24.11 -2.54 20.35
C LEU A 208 24.16 -3.41 21.62
N THR A 209 23.19 -4.30 21.78
CA THR A 209 23.13 -5.23 22.92
C THR A 209 24.30 -6.21 22.87
N LEU A 210 24.64 -6.75 21.70
CA LEU A 210 25.81 -7.61 21.52
C LEU A 210 27.12 -6.90 21.86
N ILE A 211 27.28 -5.63 21.44
CA ILE A 211 28.46 -4.84 21.77
C ILE A 211 28.53 -4.55 23.28
N ALA A 212 27.41 -4.15 23.88
CA ALA A 212 27.33 -3.87 25.32
C ALA A 212 27.68 -5.11 26.15
N GLU A 213 27.18 -6.28 25.74
CA GLU A 213 27.47 -7.55 26.40
C GLU A 213 28.95 -7.92 26.28
N ARG A 214 29.55 -7.75 25.09
CA ARG A 214 31.00 -7.94 24.91
C ARG A 214 31.84 -7.03 25.81
N GLN A 215 31.44 -5.76 25.96
CA GLN A 215 32.14 -4.83 26.85
C GLN A 215 31.93 -5.17 28.33
N ARG A 216 30.75 -5.66 28.72
CA ARG A 216 30.51 -6.15 30.09
C ARG A 216 31.42 -7.33 30.39
N MET A 217 31.43 -8.35 29.52
CA MET A 217 32.28 -9.53 29.65
C MET A 217 33.77 -9.18 29.70
N ALA A 218 34.23 -8.25 28.84
CA ALA A 218 35.63 -7.81 28.84
C ALA A 218 36.03 -7.15 30.17
N ARG A 219 35.14 -6.36 30.78
CA ARG A 219 35.37 -5.75 32.11
C ARG A 219 35.39 -6.80 33.21
N GLU A 220 34.41 -7.71 33.25
CA GLU A 220 34.38 -8.80 34.24
C GLU A 220 35.65 -9.67 34.20
N LEU A 221 36.12 -10.01 32.98
CA LEU A 221 37.38 -10.73 32.79
C LEU A 221 38.60 -9.90 33.23
N HIS A 222 38.64 -8.61 32.88
CA HIS A 222 39.74 -7.72 33.24
C HIS A 222 39.83 -7.52 34.75
N ASP A 223 38.70 -7.30 35.44
CA ASP A 223 38.65 -7.11 36.89
C ASP A 223 39.13 -8.37 37.62
N THR A 224 38.69 -9.56 37.17
CA THR A 224 39.14 -10.84 37.72
C THR A 224 40.65 -11.02 37.56
N LEU A 225 41.18 -10.72 36.37
CA LEU A 225 42.61 -10.81 36.08
C LEU A 225 43.43 -9.79 36.88
N ALA A 226 42.98 -8.53 36.94
CA ALA A 226 43.64 -7.46 37.66
C ALA A 226 43.69 -7.74 39.17
N GLN A 227 42.59 -8.23 39.75
CA GLN A 227 42.52 -8.61 41.16
C GLN A 227 43.45 -9.79 41.47
N GLY A 228 43.50 -10.80 40.60
CA GLY A 228 44.43 -11.92 40.73
C GLY A 228 45.90 -11.47 40.65
N LEU A 229 46.23 -10.64 39.66
CA LEU A 229 47.58 -10.07 39.48
C LEU A 229 48.02 -9.21 40.68
N ALA A 230 47.14 -8.36 41.20
CA ALA A 230 47.43 -7.55 42.39
C ALA A 230 47.73 -8.43 43.61
N GLY A 231 46.97 -9.52 43.79
CA GLY A 231 47.22 -10.50 44.84
C GLY A 231 48.59 -11.19 44.71
N LEU A 232 49.02 -11.50 43.48
CA LEU A 232 50.34 -12.08 43.20
C LEU A 232 51.47 -11.11 43.48
N ILE A 233 51.33 -9.84 43.08
CA ILE A 233 52.33 -8.80 43.35
C ILE A 233 52.56 -8.67 44.86
N LEU A 234 51.48 -8.58 45.66
CA LEU A 234 51.57 -8.49 47.12
C LEU A 234 52.23 -9.73 47.75
N GLN A 235 51.93 -10.93 47.25
CA GLN A 235 52.57 -12.17 47.72
C GLN A 235 54.07 -12.19 47.39
N LEU A 236 54.47 -11.73 46.21
CA LEU A 236 55.87 -11.66 45.81
C LEU A 236 56.65 -10.59 46.59
N GLU A 237 56.04 -9.42 46.85
CA GLU A 237 56.62 -8.39 47.73
C GLU A 237 56.82 -8.93 49.16
N ALA A 238 55.84 -9.66 49.69
CA ALA A 238 55.95 -10.31 50.99
C ALA A 238 57.07 -11.36 51.02
N ALA A 239 57.19 -12.20 49.99
CA ALA A 239 58.29 -13.16 49.86
C ALA A 239 59.66 -12.47 49.87
N ARG A 240 59.81 -11.40 49.06
CA ARG A 240 61.04 -10.60 49.01
C ARG A 240 61.42 -10.05 50.39
N SER A 241 60.46 -9.50 51.13
CA SER A 241 60.70 -8.99 52.49
C SER A 241 61.17 -10.09 53.47
N GLN A 242 60.63 -11.32 53.36
CA GLN A 242 61.08 -12.45 54.19
C GLN A 242 62.50 -12.91 53.83
N LEU A 243 62.86 -12.86 52.55
CA LEU A 243 64.22 -13.11 52.06
C LEU A 243 65.22 -12.09 52.61
N GLU A 244 64.89 -10.79 52.55
CA GLU A 244 65.71 -9.69 53.09
C GLU A 244 65.91 -9.82 54.61
N ALA A 245 64.95 -10.41 55.32
CA ALA A 245 65.06 -10.71 56.76
C ALA A 245 65.78 -12.05 57.09
N GLY A 246 66.40 -12.72 56.12
CA GLY A 246 67.14 -13.97 56.30
C GLY A 246 66.28 -15.22 56.48
N ARG A 247 64.95 -15.12 56.35
CA ARG A 247 64.00 -16.23 56.56
C ARG A 247 63.74 -16.97 55.24
N ILE A 248 64.77 -17.65 54.74
CA ILE A 248 64.76 -18.29 53.40
C ILE A 248 63.62 -19.32 53.24
N VAL A 249 63.41 -20.20 54.22
CA VAL A 249 62.37 -21.25 54.15
C VAL A 249 60.97 -20.63 53.98
N ARG A 250 60.66 -19.59 54.78
CA ARG A 250 59.36 -18.91 54.75
C ARG A 250 59.13 -18.11 53.47
N SER A 251 60.19 -17.57 52.86
CA SER A 251 60.10 -16.98 51.53
C SER A 251 59.78 -18.01 50.46
N GLY A 252 60.37 -19.21 50.53
CA GLY A 252 60.07 -20.31 49.61
C GLY A 252 58.59 -20.68 49.64
N GLU A 253 58.02 -20.82 50.85
CA GLU A 253 56.59 -21.11 51.04
C GLU A 253 55.67 -20.05 50.41
N ILE A 254 56.00 -18.75 50.54
CA ILE A 254 55.19 -17.67 49.95
C ILE A 254 55.29 -17.69 48.41
N ILE A 255 56.45 -18.00 47.84
CA ILE A 255 56.64 -18.14 46.39
C ILE A 255 55.81 -19.31 45.86
N ASP A 256 55.83 -20.45 46.54
CA ASP A 256 55.03 -21.63 46.17
C ASP A 256 53.52 -21.32 46.20
N GLN A 257 53.06 -20.58 47.22
CA GLN A 257 51.67 -20.11 47.29
C GLN A 257 51.33 -19.13 46.17
N ALA A 258 52.23 -18.21 45.82
CA ALA A 258 52.05 -17.29 44.70
C ALA A 258 51.97 -18.04 43.36
N LEU A 259 52.83 -19.03 43.13
CA LEU A 259 52.79 -19.88 41.94
C LEU A 259 51.49 -20.68 41.83
N LEU A 260 51.01 -21.24 42.94
CA LEU A 260 49.71 -21.93 43.01
C LEU A 260 48.56 -20.98 42.66
N ARG A 261 48.56 -19.78 43.24
CA ARG A 261 47.52 -18.77 43.00
C ARG A 261 47.54 -18.25 41.56
N ALA A 262 48.72 -18.07 40.97
CA ALA A 262 48.86 -17.66 39.57
C ALA A 262 48.31 -18.71 38.61
N ARG A 263 48.57 -20.00 38.89
CA ARG A 263 48.02 -21.11 38.11
C ARG A 263 46.50 -21.18 38.23
N ALA A 264 45.95 -20.97 39.42
CA ALA A 264 44.51 -20.94 39.65
C ALA A 264 43.84 -19.80 38.86
N THR A 265 44.34 -18.56 38.99
CA THR A 265 43.81 -17.39 38.27
C THR A 265 43.91 -17.55 36.75
N LEU A 266 45.01 -18.11 36.22
CA LEU A 266 45.14 -18.40 34.79
C LEU A 266 44.13 -19.49 34.34
N GLY A 267 43.89 -20.49 35.19
CA GLY A 267 42.88 -21.53 34.97
C GLY A 267 41.47 -20.96 34.90
N GLU A 268 41.08 -20.14 35.89
CA GLU A 268 39.79 -19.45 35.96
C GLU A 268 39.55 -18.57 34.72
N ALA A 269 40.54 -17.78 34.31
CA ALA A 269 40.44 -16.95 33.11
C ALA A 269 40.27 -17.78 31.83
N ARG A 270 41.01 -18.89 31.69
CA ARG A 270 40.88 -19.80 30.54
C ARG A 270 39.52 -20.49 30.51
N GLN A 271 39.02 -20.91 31.68
CA GLN A 271 37.72 -21.55 31.80
C GLN A 271 36.59 -20.58 31.42
N ALA A 272 36.61 -19.36 31.94
CA ALA A 272 35.63 -18.33 31.59
C ALA A 272 35.59 -18.03 30.08
N ILE A 273 36.76 -17.91 29.42
CA ILE A 273 36.85 -17.74 27.96
C ILE A 273 36.36 -19.00 27.22
N GLY A 274 36.66 -20.19 27.75
CA GLY A 274 36.22 -21.47 27.20
C GLY A 274 34.71 -21.63 27.21
N ASP A 275 34.07 -21.30 28.32
CA ASP A 275 32.61 -21.36 28.50
C ASP A 275 31.90 -20.43 27.52
N LEU A 276 32.39 -19.19 27.36
CA LEU A 276 31.89 -18.23 26.38
C LEU A 276 31.95 -18.79 24.94
N ARG A 277 33.06 -19.42 24.56
CA ARG A 277 33.24 -20.00 23.21
C ARG A 277 32.36 -21.23 22.99
N SER A 278 32.12 -22.02 24.03
CA SER A 278 31.26 -23.21 23.97
C SER A 278 29.79 -22.83 23.79
N THR A 279 29.33 -21.80 24.50
CA THR A 279 27.97 -21.27 24.40
C THR A 279 27.72 -20.70 23.01
N GLU A 280 28.63 -19.91 22.44
CA GLU A 280 28.51 -19.38 21.07
C GLU A 280 28.36 -20.49 20.03
N ARG A 281 29.20 -21.53 20.12
CA ARG A 281 29.17 -22.67 19.19
C ARG A 281 27.87 -23.48 19.30
N THR A 282 27.38 -23.67 20.53
CA THR A 282 26.15 -24.41 20.79
C THR A 282 24.93 -23.66 20.28
N VAL A 283 24.85 -22.34 20.53
CA VAL A 283 23.79 -21.48 20.01
C VAL A 283 23.77 -21.49 18.48
N LYS A 284 24.95 -21.34 17.84
CA LYS A 284 25.05 -21.38 16.37
C LYS A 284 24.62 -22.73 15.79
N ALA A 285 25.00 -23.84 16.42
CA ALA A 285 24.59 -25.17 16.01
C ALA A 285 23.07 -25.37 16.14
N HIS A 286 22.46 -24.87 17.22
CA HIS A 286 21.03 -24.97 17.45
C HIS A 286 20.22 -24.12 16.45
N LEU A 287 20.66 -22.88 16.20
CA LEU A 287 20.05 -22.02 15.18
C LEU A 287 20.14 -22.63 13.78
N THR A 288 21.29 -23.20 13.41
CA THR A 288 21.46 -23.89 12.12
C THR A 288 20.51 -25.09 12.00
N SER A 289 20.31 -25.86 13.08
CA SER A 289 19.33 -26.95 13.10
C SER A 289 17.89 -26.44 12.88
N ILE A 290 17.53 -25.32 13.51
CA ILE A 290 16.22 -24.69 13.34
C ILE A 290 16.03 -24.20 11.91
N TYR A 291 17.00 -23.49 11.36
CA TYR A 291 16.98 -22.97 9.98
C TYR A 291 16.83 -24.09 8.95
N ASN A 292 17.56 -25.19 9.11
CA ASN A 292 17.42 -26.37 8.26
C ASN A 292 16.03 -27.02 8.37
N LYS A 293 15.41 -27.05 9.57
CA LYS A 293 14.04 -27.58 9.75
C LYS A 293 12.98 -26.71 9.08
N PHE A 294 13.20 -25.40 9.01
CA PHE A 294 12.31 -24.46 8.33
C PHE A 294 12.64 -24.28 6.83
N GLY A 295 13.77 -24.81 6.35
CA GLY A 295 14.19 -24.73 4.94
C GLY A 295 14.60 -23.32 4.52
N VAL A 296 15.24 -22.57 5.43
CA VAL A 296 15.49 -21.13 5.29
C VAL A 296 16.88 -20.79 5.80
N ASP A 297 17.54 -19.84 5.15
CA ASP A 297 18.95 -19.54 5.42
C ASP A 297 19.14 -18.33 6.35
N SER A 298 18.04 -17.71 6.80
CA SER A 298 18.08 -16.52 7.64
C SER A 298 16.98 -16.51 8.71
N ARG A 299 17.23 -15.77 9.79
CA ARG A 299 16.26 -15.53 10.86
C ARG A 299 14.96 -14.92 10.33
N ALA A 300 15.06 -13.92 9.46
CA ALA A 300 13.88 -13.24 8.89
C ALA A 300 13.02 -14.22 8.08
N ALA A 301 13.64 -15.06 7.26
CA ALA A 301 12.93 -16.10 6.52
C ALA A 301 12.31 -17.16 7.45
N ALA A 302 13.00 -17.56 8.53
CA ALA A 302 12.44 -18.46 9.54
C ALA A 302 11.22 -17.89 10.26
N VAL A 303 11.25 -16.61 10.62
CA VAL A 303 10.11 -15.92 11.24
C VAL A 303 8.94 -15.79 10.26
N ALA A 304 9.20 -15.45 8.99
CA ALA A 304 8.18 -15.36 7.96
C ALA A 304 7.48 -16.72 7.71
N VAL A 305 8.26 -17.81 7.62
CA VAL A 305 7.72 -19.18 7.48
C VAL A 305 6.95 -19.59 8.74
N ALA A 306 7.41 -19.23 9.94
CA ALA A 306 6.71 -19.51 11.19
C ALA A 306 5.37 -18.77 11.28
N ALA A 307 5.32 -17.50 10.85
CA ALA A 307 4.09 -16.72 10.76
C ALA A 307 3.09 -17.33 9.77
N GLN A 308 3.57 -17.74 8.57
CA GLN A 308 2.75 -18.43 7.58
C GLN A 308 2.18 -19.76 8.08
N ARG A 309 2.91 -20.47 8.93
CA ARG A 309 2.49 -21.73 9.54
C ARG A 309 1.67 -21.56 10.83
N GLY A 310 1.37 -20.33 11.25
CA GLY A 310 0.61 -20.04 12.47
C GLY A 310 1.32 -20.45 13.76
N LEU A 311 2.65 -20.53 13.75
CA LEU A 311 3.46 -20.94 14.91
C LEU A 311 3.83 -19.78 15.85
N LEU A 312 3.48 -18.54 15.48
CA LEU A 312 3.68 -17.35 16.30
C LEU A 312 2.35 -16.94 16.95
N PRO A 313 2.35 -16.57 18.24
CA PRO A 313 1.15 -16.04 18.89
C PRO A 313 0.70 -14.76 18.18
N SER A 314 -0.59 -14.66 17.88
CA SER A 314 -1.22 -13.42 17.44
C SER A 314 -1.30 -12.48 18.64
N GLU A 315 -0.42 -11.49 18.71
CA GLU A 315 -0.68 -10.31 19.54
C GLU A 315 -1.77 -9.43 18.91
#